data_AF-A0A9Q0VX56-F1
#
_entry.id   AF-A0A9Q0VX56-F1
#
_cell.length_a   1.000
_cell.length_b   1.000
_cell.length_c   1.000
_cell.angle_alpha   90.00
_cell.angle_beta   90.00
_cell.angle_gamma   90.00
#
_symmetry.space_group_name_H-M   'P 1'
#
loop_
_entity.id
_entity.type
_entity.pdbx_description
1 polymer ?
#
loop_
_entity_poly.entity_id
_entity_poly.type
_entity_poly.pdbx_seq_one_letter_code
_entity_poly.pdbx_strand_id
1 'polypeptide(L)'
;MLSSLSVGFLSLDCGGPVNFTDALGLSWTSDVNFIYGEVANISVANERRKQYTTVRHFPADSRKYCYRLDVTSRARYLLRATFLYGDFDSNNVYPKFDISVGPTHWSTIAIYDANTIESIELIFLASSSSISVCLSNATTGKPFISTLELRQFNGSVYLTAFENQFYLSVSARINFGADSVDPVRYPDDPYDRIWESDSVKANYLVDVAAGTKKVSTDMPINVNYDLMPPEKVMQTAVVGMNGSLSYRLNLDGFPGFGWAYAYFAEIEDQDPTGPRKFILVLPEYPDISNAEFGFKKTSDSSRGPLLNAMEINKYLEKNDGSLDGDVISGVILLYSTADWAQEGGDPCLPVPWSWVQCNSDARPQIIKLSLSSKNLSGTVPSGLTKLTGLVELWLDGNSLTGPIPDFTGCTALEIIHLENNQLTGELPPSLLNLPNLRELYVQNNMLSGTIPSGINRKVTLNYSGNINLHEGARRGRHMGIIIGLSVGAAVLLITTIVSYLLMQKGKKRHPEQEQLPDSLPVQRVISTLNDAPGEAAHCFTSLEIEDATKKFEMKNRLWRFWSCVLWKNERWKGNCSESSNQQFLSGKARVFK
;
A
#
# COMPACT_ATOMS: atom_id res chain seq x y z
N MET A 1 4.18 -24.09 31.55
CA MET A 1 4.60 -22.69 31.79
C MET A 1 4.75 -22.04 30.43
N LEU A 2 3.93 -21.06 30.08
CA LEU A 2 4.13 -20.28 28.85
C LEU A 2 5.29 -19.31 29.09
N SER A 3 6.38 -19.49 28.35
CA SER A 3 7.57 -18.63 28.46
C SER A 3 7.41 -17.40 27.57
N SER A 4 7.55 -16.21 28.19
CA SER A 4 7.56 -14.88 27.57
C SER A 4 6.36 -14.50 26.71
N LEU A 5 5.72 -13.38 27.07
CA LEU A 5 4.95 -12.56 26.12
C LEU A 5 5.81 -12.37 24.86
N SER A 6 5.31 -12.84 23.70
CA SER A 6 5.98 -12.68 22.41
C SER A 6 6.05 -11.20 22.05
N VAL A 7 7.26 -10.65 22.13
CA VAL A 7 7.53 -9.25 21.79
C VAL A 7 7.08 -8.99 20.34
N GLY A 8 6.17 -8.03 20.15
CA GLY A 8 5.61 -7.68 18.85
C GLY A 8 4.25 -8.32 18.52
N PHE A 9 3.58 -8.98 19.46
CA PHE A 9 2.18 -9.37 19.30
C PHE A 9 1.24 -8.22 19.76
N LEU A 10 0.14 -8.03 19.03
CA LEU A 10 -0.96 -7.14 19.38
C LEU A 10 -2.28 -7.85 19.10
N SER A 11 -3.25 -7.75 20.00
CA SER A 11 -4.62 -8.23 19.78
C SER A 11 -5.59 -7.15 20.23
N LEU A 12 -6.33 -6.56 19.28
CA LEU A 12 -7.35 -5.56 19.55
C LEU A 12 -8.74 -6.21 19.64
N ASP A 13 -9.45 -5.88 20.70
CA ASP A 13 -10.86 -6.20 20.94
C ASP A 13 -11.69 -4.99 20.51
N CYS A 14 -12.31 -5.05 19.33
CA CYS A 14 -12.92 -3.89 18.68
C CYS A 14 -14.32 -3.62 19.25
N GLY A 15 -14.47 -2.46 19.89
CA GLY A 15 -15.63 -2.14 20.72
C GLY A 15 -15.57 -2.72 22.14
N GLY A 16 -14.57 -3.54 22.45
CA GLY A 16 -14.36 -4.06 23.80
C GLY A 16 -14.07 -2.94 24.80
N PRO A 17 -14.73 -2.87 25.98
CA PRO A 17 -14.60 -1.73 26.89
C PRO A 17 -13.35 -1.81 27.80
N VAL A 18 -12.76 -3.00 27.98
CA VAL A 18 -11.63 -3.22 28.89
C VAL A 18 -10.73 -4.36 28.41
N ASN A 19 -9.41 -4.18 28.60
CA ASN A 19 -8.40 -5.21 28.35
C ASN A 19 -8.69 -6.49 29.14
N PHE A 20 -8.26 -7.63 28.63
CA PHE A 20 -8.34 -8.93 29.31
C PHE A 20 -7.31 -9.92 28.79
N THR A 21 -7.20 -11.08 29.44
CA THR A 21 -6.45 -12.23 28.93
C THR A 21 -7.43 -13.37 28.68
N ASP A 22 -7.33 -14.03 27.53
CA ASP A 22 -8.22 -15.16 27.19
C ASP A 22 -7.74 -16.51 27.76
N ALA A 23 -8.49 -17.58 27.46
CA ALA A 23 -8.19 -18.93 27.94
C ALA A 23 -6.90 -19.54 27.33
N LEU A 24 -6.37 -18.97 26.24
CA LEU A 24 -5.09 -19.37 25.64
C LEU A 24 -3.91 -18.56 26.21
N GLY A 25 -4.18 -17.56 27.05
CA GLY A 25 -3.17 -16.68 27.63
C GLY A 25 -2.85 -15.44 26.78
N LEU A 26 -3.62 -15.17 25.71
CA LEU A 26 -3.41 -14.00 24.86
C LEU A 26 -3.99 -12.75 25.53
N SER A 27 -3.21 -11.68 25.59
CA SER A 27 -3.65 -10.37 26.10
C SER A 27 -4.35 -9.57 25.00
N TRP A 28 -5.61 -9.27 25.24
CA TRP A 28 -6.49 -8.46 24.40
C TRP A 28 -6.56 -7.04 24.93
N THR A 29 -6.37 -6.07 24.03
CA THR A 29 -6.39 -4.62 24.32
C THR A 29 -7.66 -4.02 23.75
N SER A 30 -8.37 -3.25 24.56
CA SER A 30 -9.54 -2.47 24.16
C SER A 30 -9.17 -1.39 23.15
N ASP A 31 -9.97 -1.22 22.10
CA ASP A 31 -9.85 -0.11 21.17
C ASP A 31 -10.61 1.16 21.63
N VAL A 32 -10.91 1.34 22.92
CA VAL A 32 -11.67 2.49 23.46
C VAL A 32 -11.05 3.85 23.12
N ASN A 33 -9.73 3.92 22.93
CA ASN A 33 -9.03 5.15 22.49
C ASN A 33 -9.21 5.43 20.99
N PHE A 34 -9.84 4.54 20.23
CA PHE A 34 -10.17 4.73 18.82
C PHE A 34 -11.42 5.62 18.70
N ILE A 35 -11.19 6.85 18.25
CA ILE A 35 -12.17 7.95 18.28
C ILE A 35 -13.27 7.89 17.21
N TYR A 36 -13.22 6.94 16.28
CA TYR A 36 -14.22 6.78 15.21
C TYR A 36 -15.05 5.51 15.34
N GLY A 37 -16.22 5.52 14.73
CA GLY A 37 -17.18 4.43 14.78
C GLY A 37 -17.93 4.36 16.11
N GLU A 38 -19.03 3.62 16.09
CA GLU A 38 -19.86 3.32 17.23
C GLU A 38 -19.63 1.87 17.66
N VAL A 39 -20.01 1.54 18.90
CA VAL A 39 -19.84 0.21 19.49
C VAL A 39 -21.19 -0.44 19.65
N ALA A 40 -21.30 -1.71 19.26
CA ALA A 40 -22.48 -2.54 19.48
C ALA A 40 -22.10 -3.84 20.18
N ASN A 41 -22.98 -4.30 21.07
CA ASN A 41 -22.88 -5.62 21.69
C ASN A 41 -23.56 -6.66 20.80
N ILE A 42 -22.95 -7.83 20.65
CA ILE A 42 -23.50 -8.96 19.88
C ILE A 42 -23.63 -10.20 20.75
N SER A 43 -24.56 -11.08 20.41
CA SER A 43 -24.77 -12.35 21.09
C SER A 43 -25.11 -13.43 20.06
N VAL A 44 -24.16 -14.33 19.84
CA VAL A 44 -24.27 -15.43 18.87
C VAL A 44 -24.35 -16.76 19.62
N ALA A 45 -25.24 -17.65 19.18
CA ALA A 45 -25.45 -18.93 19.85
C ALA A 45 -24.16 -19.78 19.84
N ASN A 46 -23.84 -20.39 20.98
CA ASN A 46 -22.63 -21.18 21.24
C ASN A 46 -21.29 -20.42 21.22
N GLU A 47 -21.24 -19.15 20.83
CA GLU A 47 -20.05 -18.33 21.01
C GLU A 47 -19.93 -17.86 22.48
N ARG A 48 -18.72 -17.92 23.03
CA ARG A 48 -18.39 -17.57 24.43
C ARG A 48 -17.09 -16.79 24.59
N ARG A 49 -16.32 -16.61 23.50
CA ARG A 49 -15.07 -15.86 23.46
C ARG A 49 -15.38 -14.36 23.59
N LYS A 50 -14.76 -13.70 24.57
CA LYS A 50 -15.10 -12.32 24.93
C LYS A 50 -14.88 -11.34 23.78
N GLN A 51 -13.82 -11.53 22.98
CA GLN A 51 -13.50 -10.73 21.79
C GLN A 51 -14.54 -10.81 20.65
N TYR A 52 -15.57 -11.65 20.80
CA TYR A 52 -16.68 -11.80 19.86
C TYR A 52 -18.04 -11.48 20.51
N THR A 53 -18.03 -10.69 21.60
CA THR A 53 -19.25 -10.14 22.24
C THR A 53 -19.50 -8.67 21.91
N THR A 54 -18.56 -8.02 21.24
CA THR A 54 -18.62 -6.62 20.79
C THR A 54 -18.14 -6.49 19.36
N VAL A 55 -18.62 -5.45 18.68
CA VAL A 55 -18.08 -4.97 17.41
C VAL A 55 -17.93 -3.45 17.45
N ARG A 56 -16.98 -2.93 16.68
CA ARG A 56 -16.99 -1.53 16.27
C ARG A 56 -17.50 -1.43 14.84
N HIS A 57 -18.45 -0.52 14.59
CA HIS A 57 -19.04 -0.29 13.28
C HIS A 57 -18.95 1.17 12.83
N PHE A 58 -18.98 1.39 11.53
CA PHE A 58 -18.78 2.69 10.89
C PHE A 58 -20.01 3.08 10.05
N PRO A 59 -20.22 4.38 9.81
CA PRO A 59 -21.19 4.85 8.83
C PRO A 59 -20.96 4.23 7.45
N ALA A 60 -22.04 3.92 6.74
CA ALA A 60 -22.01 3.55 5.33
C ALA A 60 -21.94 4.81 4.45
N ASP A 61 -20.82 5.54 4.56
CA ASP A 61 -20.53 6.74 3.77
C ASP A 61 -19.28 6.53 2.88
N SER A 62 -18.88 7.58 2.16
CA SER A 62 -17.72 7.52 1.25
C SER A 62 -16.37 7.69 1.94
N ARG A 63 -16.32 7.73 3.29
CA ARG A 63 -15.07 7.92 4.03
C ARG A 63 -14.33 6.60 4.19
N LYS A 64 -13.05 6.73 4.50
CA LYS A 64 -12.19 5.64 4.96
C LYS A 64 -12.01 5.72 6.48
N TYR A 65 -12.02 4.56 7.14
CA TYR A 65 -11.86 4.44 8.59
C TYR A 65 -10.64 3.56 8.89
N CYS A 66 -9.53 4.18 9.30
CA CYS A 66 -8.24 3.50 9.46
C CYS A 66 -7.83 3.30 10.92
N TYR A 67 -7.58 2.06 11.32
CA TYR A 67 -6.70 1.74 12.44
C TYR A 67 -5.25 2.02 12.04
N ARG A 68 -4.45 2.62 12.93
CA ARG A 68 -3.00 2.72 12.79
C ARG A 68 -2.35 1.79 13.80
N LEU A 69 -1.54 0.85 13.31
CA LEU A 69 -0.84 -0.14 14.14
C LEU A 69 0.66 0.12 14.06
N ASP A 70 1.33 0.19 15.20
CA ASP A 70 2.79 0.32 15.25
C ASP A 70 3.47 -1.01 14.95
N VAL A 71 4.51 -0.98 14.11
CA VAL A 71 5.26 -2.16 13.66
C VAL A 71 6.76 -1.84 13.58
N THR A 72 7.61 -2.86 13.68
CA THR A 72 9.04 -2.69 13.46
C THR A 72 9.35 -2.77 11.98
N SER A 73 9.93 -1.70 11.40
CA SER A 73 10.39 -1.72 10.00
C SER A 73 11.37 -2.87 9.78
N ARG A 74 11.24 -3.56 8.64
CA ARG A 74 11.94 -4.79 8.24
C ARG A 74 11.63 -6.05 9.07
N ALA A 75 10.67 -6.02 9.99
CA ALA A 75 10.09 -7.24 10.56
C ALA A 75 8.91 -7.75 9.71
N ARG A 76 8.70 -9.07 9.69
CA ARG A 76 7.53 -9.70 9.07
C ARG A 76 6.43 -9.88 10.10
N TYR A 77 5.19 -9.70 9.68
CA TYR A 77 4.01 -9.87 10.50
C TYR A 77 2.94 -10.67 9.77
N LEU A 78 2.19 -11.48 10.49
CA LEU A 78 0.83 -11.88 10.13
C LEU A 78 -0.13 -10.85 10.74
N LEU A 79 -0.97 -10.28 9.90
CA LEU A 79 -2.11 -9.45 10.24
C LEU A 79 -3.37 -10.28 10.07
N ARG A 80 -4.26 -10.30 11.06
CA ARG A 80 -5.59 -10.92 10.97
C ARG A 80 -6.66 -9.89 11.27
N ALA A 81 -7.69 -9.84 10.44
CA ALA A 81 -8.93 -9.11 10.71
C ALA A 81 -10.09 -10.11 10.79
N THR A 82 -10.93 -9.97 11.81
CA THR A 82 -12.05 -10.89 12.07
C THR A 82 -13.37 -10.16 12.19
N PHE A 83 -14.41 -10.78 11.64
CA PHE A 83 -15.76 -10.24 11.49
C PHE A 83 -16.78 -11.29 11.96
N LEU A 84 -17.46 -11.00 13.06
CA LEU A 84 -18.69 -11.67 13.47
C LEU A 84 -19.82 -10.64 13.48
N TYR A 85 -20.79 -10.78 12.60
CA TYR A 85 -21.83 -9.75 12.40
C TYR A 85 -22.83 -9.71 13.55
N GLY A 86 -23.34 -10.85 14.02
CA GLY A 86 -24.23 -10.93 15.18
C GLY A 86 -25.52 -10.09 15.10
N ASP A 87 -25.93 -9.65 13.90
CA ASP A 87 -27.07 -8.77 13.61
C ASP A 87 -27.10 -7.47 14.46
N PHE A 88 -25.92 -6.87 14.64
CA PHE A 88 -25.71 -5.75 15.58
C PHE A 88 -26.57 -4.50 15.33
N ASP A 89 -27.03 -4.29 14.09
CA ASP A 89 -27.88 -3.17 13.69
C ASP A 89 -29.33 -3.58 13.33
N SER A 90 -29.67 -4.86 13.52
CA SER A 90 -31.02 -5.44 13.44
C SER A 90 -31.81 -5.08 12.18
N ASN A 91 -31.12 -4.90 11.05
CA ASN A 91 -31.72 -4.43 9.80
C ASN A 91 -31.87 -5.53 8.74
N ASN A 92 -31.37 -6.74 8.99
CA ASN A 92 -31.32 -7.86 8.03
C ASN A 92 -30.60 -7.56 6.69
N VAL A 93 -29.69 -6.57 6.66
CA VAL A 93 -28.87 -6.21 5.49
C VAL A 93 -27.42 -6.59 5.75
N TYR A 94 -27.03 -7.80 5.31
CA TYR A 94 -25.67 -8.27 5.51
C TYR A 94 -24.62 -7.30 4.94
N PRO A 95 -23.62 -6.88 5.74
CA PRO A 95 -22.62 -5.94 5.29
C PRO A 95 -21.72 -6.46 4.17
N LYS A 96 -21.38 -5.57 3.23
CA LYS A 96 -20.35 -5.79 2.22
C LYS A 96 -19.54 -4.52 1.98
N PHE A 97 -18.25 -4.57 2.26
CA PHE A 97 -17.33 -3.42 2.27
C PHE A 97 -15.89 -3.87 2.00
N ASP A 98 -15.01 -2.95 1.61
CA ASP A 98 -13.61 -3.24 1.33
C ASP A 98 -12.73 -2.97 2.56
N ILE A 99 -11.70 -3.79 2.72
CA ILE A 99 -10.61 -3.60 3.68
C ILE A 99 -9.28 -3.46 2.94
N SER A 100 -8.42 -2.55 3.41
CA SER A 100 -7.12 -2.24 2.80
C SER A 100 -6.00 -2.14 3.83
N VAL A 101 -4.77 -2.36 3.37
CA VAL A 101 -3.55 -2.32 4.16
C VAL A 101 -2.59 -1.33 3.51
N GLY A 102 -2.32 -0.22 4.20
CA GLY A 102 -1.73 0.96 3.57
C GLY A 102 -2.59 1.45 2.39
N PRO A 103 -2.00 1.72 1.21
CA PRO A 103 -2.72 2.02 -0.02
C PRO A 103 -3.24 0.77 -0.76
N THR A 104 -2.89 -0.44 -0.31
CA THR A 104 -3.18 -1.69 -1.03
C THR A 104 -4.55 -2.23 -0.62
N HIS A 105 -5.47 -2.39 -1.58
CA HIS A 105 -6.71 -3.13 -1.35
C HIS A 105 -6.40 -4.58 -0.94
N TRP A 106 -6.89 -5.01 0.23
CA TRP A 106 -6.63 -6.34 0.77
C TRP A 106 -7.71 -7.33 0.35
N SER A 107 -8.97 -7.06 0.69
CA SER A 107 -10.11 -7.90 0.32
C SER A 107 -11.43 -7.13 0.37
N THR A 108 -12.46 -7.66 -0.30
CA THR A 108 -13.84 -7.27 -0.06
C THR A 108 -14.43 -8.23 0.97
N ILE A 109 -14.82 -7.72 2.13
CA ILE A 109 -15.58 -8.47 3.13
C ILE A 109 -17.02 -8.56 2.65
N ALA A 110 -17.59 -9.76 2.63
CA ALA A 110 -19.00 -10.00 2.35
C ALA A 110 -19.56 -10.96 3.40
N ILE A 111 -20.51 -10.47 4.20
CA ILE A 111 -21.23 -11.28 5.18
C ILE A 111 -22.41 -11.97 4.49
N TYR A 112 -22.69 -13.22 4.89
CA TYR A 112 -23.80 -14.02 4.36
C TYR A 112 -24.68 -14.65 5.45
N ASP A 113 -24.23 -14.64 6.70
CA ASP A 113 -24.92 -15.15 7.88
C ASP A 113 -24.46 -14.34 9.12
N ALA A 114 -25.31 -14.25 10.14
CA ALA A 114 -25.01 -13.49 11.37
C ALA A 114 -24.14 -14.24 12.39
N ASN A 115 -24.09 -15.57 12.31
CA ASN A 115 -23.48 -16.43 13.32
C ASN A 115 -22.07 -16.91 12.92
N THR A 116 -21.73 -16.80 11.65
CA THR A 116 -20.46 -17.25 11.09
C THR A 116 -19.38 -16.22 11.32
N ILE A 117 -18.26 -16.67 11.90
CA ILE A 117 -17.03 -15.88 11.99
C ILE A 117 -16.32 -15.96 10.64
N GLU A 118 -16.10 -14.82 10.02
CA GLU A 118 -15.22 -14.69 8.85
C GLU A 118 -13.91 -14.01 9.27
N SER A 119 -12.78 -14.58 8.85
CA SER A 119 -11.45 -14.05 9.18
C SER A 119 -10.54 -14.11 7.98
N ILE A 120 -9.80 -13.03 7.74
CA ILE A 120 -8.77 -12.97 6.68
C ILE A 120 -7.39 -12.71 7.29
N GLU A 121 -6.36 -13.29 6.69
CA GLU A 121 -4.97 -13.12 7.11
C GLU A 121 -4.08 -12.61 5.96
N LEU A 122 -3.13 -11.73 6.31
CA LEU A 122 -2.13 -11.18 5.41
C LEU A 122 -0.76 -11.25 6.06
N ILE A 123 0.21 -11.81 5.35
CA ILE A 123 1.60 -11.85 5.79
C ILE A 123 2.39 -10.81 4.97
N PHE A 124 3.02 -9.88 5.67
CA PHE A 124 3.73 -8.75 5.07
C PHE A 124 5.08 -8.48 5.75
N LEU A 125 6.02 -7.92 4.98
CA LEU A 125 7.23 -7.28 5.48
C LEU A 125 6.95 -5.79 5.69
N ALA A 126 7.11 -5.28 6.91
CA ALA A 126 6.89 -3.87 7.22
C ALA A 126 7.97 -2.99 6.57
N SER A 127 7.58 -2.01 5.76
CA SER A 127 8.50 -1.01 5.18
C SER A 127 8.76 0.15 6.14
N SER A 128 7.73 0.61 6.85
CA SER A 128 7.72 1.72 7.80
C SER A 128 7.62 1.25 9.26
N SER A 129 7.55 2.20 10.21
CA SER A 129 7.32 1.92 11.64
C SER A 129 5.83 1.81 12.04
N SER A 130 4.92 1.90 11.09
CA SER A 130 3.47 1.84 11.36
C SER A 130 2.69 1.53 10.09
N ILE A 131 1.65 0.71 10.19
CA ILE A 131 0.78 0.34 9.07
C ILE A 131 -0.66 0.79 9.35
N SER A 132 -1.39 1.19 8.30
CA SER A 132 -2.82 1.49 8.40
C SER A 132 -3.65 0.31 7.91
N VAL A 133 -4.68 -0.06 8.66
CA VAL A 133 -5.69 -1.05 8.25
C VAL A 133 -7.03 -0.35 8.19
N CYS A 134 -7.64 -0.30 7.01
CA CYS A 134 -8.71 0.65 6.74
C CYS A 134 -9.95 -0.01 6.15
N LEU A 135 -11.13 0.36 6.64
CA LEU A 135 -12.42 -0.05 6.11
C LEU A 135 -12.99 1.08 5.22
N SER A 136 -13.56 0.74 4.07
CA SER A 136 -14.08 1.71 3.09
C SER A 136 -15.08 1.06 2.13
N ASN A 137 -15.66 1.85 1.21
CA ASN A 137 -16.50 1.37 0.11
C ASN A 137 -17.66 0.47 0.54
N ALA A 138 -18.49 0.95 1.47
CA ALA A 138 -19.68 0.25 1.94
C ALA A 138 -20.71 0.10 0.81
N THR A 139 -20.91 -1.12 0.30
CA THR A 139 -21.89 -1.42 -0.76
C THR A 139 -23.23 -1.88 -0.21
N THR A 140 -23.22 -2.61 0.92
CA THR A 140 -24.42 -2.96 1.71
C THR A 140 -24.06 -2.93 3.20
N GLY A 141 -25.05 -2.67 4.06
CA GLY A 141 -24.88 -2.62 5.52
C GLY A 141 -23.86 -1.57 6.00
N LYS A 142 -23.53 -1.62 7.30
CA LYS A 142 -22.47 -0.82 7.90
C LYS A 142 -21.14 -1.59 7.92
N PRO A 143 -19.99 -1.01 7.52
CA PRO A 143 -18.69 -1.62 7.76
C PRO A 143 -18.45 -1.82 9.25
N PHE A 144 -17.83 -2.94 9.64
CA PHE A 144 -17.56 -3.25 11.04
C PHE A 144 -16.33 -4.14 11.18
N ILE A 145 -15.83 -4.28 12.40
CA ILE A 145 -14.74 -5.20 12.75
C ILE A 145 -14.93 -5.70 14.20
N SER A 146 -14.62 -6.97 14.44
CA SER A 146 -14.66 -7.60 15.77
C SER A 146 -13.27 -7.66 16.39
N THR A 147 -12.26 -8.06 15.62
CA THR A 147 -10.87 -8.08 16.09
C THR A 147 -9.85 -7.70 15.03
N LEU A 148 -8.72 -7.16 15.48
CA LEU A 148 -7.55 -6.86 14.66
C LEU A 148 -6.28 -7.32 15.38
N GLU A 149 -5.54 -8.25 14.78
CA GLU A 149 -4.41 -8.93 15.42
C GLU A 149 -3.13 -8.82 14.59
N LEU A 150 -1.99 -8.55 15.24
CA LEU A 150 -0.65 -8.65 14.65
C LEU A 150 0.17 -9.73 15.37
N ARG A 151 0.93 -10.51 14.59
CA ARG A 151 1.83 -11.56 15.04
C ARG A 151 3.19 -11.41 14.37
N GLN A 152 4.20 -10.99 15.11
CA GLN A 152 5.55 -10.83 14.56
C GLN A 152 6.22 -12.19 14.32
N PHE A 153 6.80 -12.36 13.14
CA PHE A 153 7.62 -13.52 12.79
C PHE A 153 9.10 -13.28 13.08
N ASN A 154 9.80 -14.36 13.44
CA ASN A 154 11.25 -14.35 13.63
C ASN A 154 11.97 -14.93 12.40
N GLY A 155 13.15 -14.40 12.09
CA GLY A 155 14.02 -14.93 11.03
C GLY A 155 13.40 -14.89 9.63
N SER A 156 13.44 -16.02 8.93
CA SER A 156 13.06 -16.17 7.52
C SER A 156 11.71 -16.86 7.30
N VAL A 157 10.87 -16.96 8.33
CA VAL A 157 9.52 -17.52 8.23
C VAL A 157 8.70 -16.67 7.25
N TYR A 158 8.05 -17.33 6.27
CA TYR A 158 7.39 -16.73 5.10
C TYR A 158 8.24 -15.81 4.20
N LEU A 159 9.58 -15.91 4.23
CA LEU A 159 10.44 -15.25 3.23
C LEU A 159 10.12 -15.77 1.82
N THR A 160 9.81 -14.86 0.89
CA THR A 160 9.66 -15.16 -0.54
C THR A 160 10.55 -14.27 -1.40
N ALA A 161 10.82 -14.68 -2.64
CA ALA A 161 11.57 -13.86 -3.60
C ALA A 161 10.79 -12.60 -4.07
N PHE A 162 9.48 -12.54 -3.78
CA PHE A 162 8.56 -11.51 -4.25
C PHE A 162 8.10 -10.56 -3.14
N GLU A 163 8.59 -10.71 -1.90
CA GLU A 163 8.11 -9.99 -0.71
C GLU A 163 8.27 -8.47 -0.76
N ASN A 164 9.06 -7.95 -1.71
CA ASN A 164 9.15 -6.51 -1.99
C ASN A 164 7.91 -5.99 -2.74
N GLN A 165 7.44 -6.74 -3.74
CA GLN A 165 6.34 -6.36 -4.65
C GLN A 165 4.98 -6.88 -4.21
N PHE A 166 4.93 -7.97 -3.43
CA PHE A 166 3.70 -8.64 -3.04
C PHE A 166 3.63 -8.87 -1.52
N TYR A 167 2.42 -8.85 -0.98
CA TYR A 167 2.07 -9.51 0.27
C TYR A 167 1.64 -10.96 0.01
N LEU A 168 1.63 -11.79 1.06
CA LEU A 168 1.00 -13.12 1.02
C LEU A 168 -0.37 -13.04 1.69
N SER A 169 -1.45 -13.03 0.93
CA SER A 169 -2.80 -13.19 1.48
C SER A 169 -3.03 -14.67 1.72
N VAL A 170 -3.31 -15.07 2.96
CA VAL A 170 -3.57 -16.49 3.28
C VAL A 170 -4.92 -16.87 2.69
N SER A 171 -4.94 -17.93 1.88
CA SER A 171 -6.16 -18.45 1.24
C SER A 171 -6.64 -19.74 1.90
N ALA A 172 -5.74 -20.53 2.51
CA ALA A 172 -6.07 -21.67 3.36
C ALA A 172 -4.90 -22.03 4.28
N ARG A 173 -5.20 -22.51 5.50
CA ARG A 173 -4.25 -23.19 6.39
C ARG A 173 -4.92 -24.42 7.00
N ILE A 174 -4.67 -25.58 6.39
CA ILE A 174 -5.43 -26.82 6.61
C ILE A 174 -4.61 -27.79 7.45
N ASN A 175 -5.22 -28.33 8.50
CA ASN A 175 -4.81 -29.55 9.19
C ASN A 175 -5.60 -30.74 8.60
N PHE A 176 -4.89 -31.67 7.97
CA PHE A 176 -5.47 -32.87 7.38
C PHE A 176 -5.58 -34.00 8.41
N GLY A 177 -6.72 -34.67 8.41
CA GLY A 177 -7.02 -35.69 9.40
C GLY A 177 -7.41 -35.13 10.78
N ALA A 178 -7.68 -33.83 10.89
CA ALA A 178 -7.98 -33.16 12.16
C ALA A 178 -9.14 -33.82 12.92
N ASP A 179 -9.03 -33.89 14.25
CA ASP A 179 -10.04 -34.44 15.15
C ASP A 179 -11.27 -33.52 15.32
N SER A 180 -11.04 -32.21 15.25
CA SER A 180 -12.08 -31.19 15.32
C SER A 180 -12.51 -30.74 13.92
N VAL A 181 -13.72 -30.21 13.86
CA VAL A 181 -14.25 -29.44 12.71
C VAL A 181 -13.88 -27.96 12.83
N ASP A 182 -13.94 -27.40 14.04
CA ASP A 182 -13.73 -25.97 14.27
C ASP A 182 -12.28 -25.54 14.03
N PRO A 183 -12.02 -24.31 13.53
CA PRO A 183 -10.67 -23.76 13.41
C PRO A 183 -9.97 -23.65 14.78
N VAL A 184 -8.75 -24.19 14.88
CA VAL A 184 -8.00 -24.32 16.13
C VAL A 184 -6.80 -23.38 16.18
N ARG A 185 -6.60 -22.75 17.34
CA ARG A 185 -5.36 -22.07 17.73
C ARG A 185 -4.62 -23.00 18.69
N TYR A 186 -3.40 -23.38 18.35
CA TYR A 186 -2.63 -24.34 19.14
C TYR A 186 -1.69 -23.60 20.11
N PRO A 187 -1.69 -23.90 21.43
CA PRO A 187 -0.85 -23.20 22.41
C PRO A 187 0.67 -23.32 22.18
N ASP A 188 1.10 -24.29 21.37
CA ASP A 188 2.47 -24.53 20.94
C ASP A 188 2.83 -23.86 19.60
N ASP A 189 1.88 -23.21 18.91
CA ASP A 189 2.19 -22.43 17.71
C ASP A 189 2.89 -21.12 18.12
N PRO A 190 4.20 -20.92 17.83
CA PRO A 190 4.92 -19.72 18.25
C PRO A 190 4.45 -18.45 17.55
N TYR A 191 3.59 -18.58 16.52
CA TYR A 191 3.05 -17.47 15.74
C TYR A 191 1.53 -17.34 15.85
N ASP A 192 0.87 -18.17 16.66
CA ASP A 192 -0.57 -18.10 16.95
C ASP A 192 -1.45 -18.02 15.67
N ARG A 193 -1.12 -18.90 14.73
CA ARG A 193 -1.90 -19.15 13.51
C ARG A 193 -3.16 -19.93 13.84
N ILE A 194 -4.20 -19.68 13.06
CA ILE A 194 -5.40 -20.51 13.03
C ILE A 194 -5.20 -21.60 11.98
N TRP A 195 -5.53 -22.84 12.35
CA TRP A 195 -5.52 -24.01 11.49
C TRP A 195 -6.93 -24.57 11.35
N GLU A 196 -7.38 -24.75 10.12
CA GLU A 196 -8.72 -25.22 9.77
C GLU A 196 -8.73 -26.73 9.53
N SER A 197 -9.88 -27.36 9.76
CA SER A 197 -10.07 -28.80 9.52
C SER A 197 -10.24 -29.09 8.03
N ASP A 198 -9.63 -30.18 7.54
CA ASP A 198 -9.95 -30.80 6.24
C ASP A 198 -11.38 -31.38 6.14
N SER A 199 -12.24 -31.08 7.11
CA SER A 199 -13.61 -31.58 7.19
C SER A 199 -14.66 -30.47 7.18
N VAL A 200 -14.26 -29.19 7.04
CA VAL A 200 -15.16 -28.02 7.15
C VAL A 200 -15.15 -27.09 5.93
N LYS A 201 -16.33 -26.51 5.68
CA LYS A 201 -16.73 -25.58 4.61
C LYS A 201 -16.52 -26.13 3.19
N ALA A 202 -17.63 -26.14 2.43
CA ALA A 202 -17.74 -26.60 1.05
C ALA A 202 -16.93 -25.77 0.01
N ASN A 203 -16.08 -24.84 0.46
CA ASN A 203 -15.22 -24.04 -0.40
C ASN A 203 -13.88 -24.75 -0.65
N TYR A 204 -13.33 -25.50 0.30
CA TYR A 204 -11.98 -26.04 0.12
C TYR A 204 -11.93 -27.45 -0.46
N LEU A 205 -13.00 -28.23 -0.39
CA LEU A 205 -12.97 -29.63 -0.85
C LEU A 205 -14.14 -29.89 -1.80
N VAL A 206 -13.89 -29.65 -3.10
CA VAL A 206 -14.84 -29.97 -4.17
C VAL A 206 -14.97 -31.49 -4.31
N ASP A 207 -13.83 -32.19 -4.30
CA ASP A 207 -13.73 -33.64 -4.33
C ASP A 207 -12.51 -34.11 -3.52
N VAL A 208 -12.63 -35.26 -2.87
CA VAL A 208 -11.53 -35.98 -2.21
C VAL A 208 -11.44 -37.37 -2.82
N ALA A 209 -10.22 -37.80 -3.19
CA ALA A 209 -10.02 -39.10 -3.84
C ALA A 209 -10.56 -40.28 -3.00
N ALA A 210 -11.31 -41.18 -3.66
CA ALA A 210 -11.82 -42.39 -3.02
C ALA A 210 -10.69 -43.24 -2.43
N GLY A 211 -10.86 -43.71 -1.20
CA GLY A 211 -9.82 -44.39 -0.43
C GLY A 211 -8.94 -43.47 0.41
N THR A 212 -9.25 -42.18 0.51
CA THR A 212 -8.63 -41.29 1.52
C THR A 212 -9.09 -41.69 2.93
N LYS A 213 -8.14 -41.91 3.84
CA LYS A 213 -8.39 -42.32 5.23
C LYS A 213 -7.65 -41.40 6.20
N LYS A 214 -8.32 -40.92 7.25
CA LYS A 214 -7.68 -40.21 8.38
C LYS A 214 -6.82 -41.18 9.21
N VAL A 215 -5.66 -40.72 9.65
CA VAL A 215 -4.76 -41.40 10.59
C VAL A 215 -4.21 -40.38 11.59
N SER A 216 -3.88 -40.84 12.80
CA SER A 216 -3.33 -40.00 13.87
C SER A 216 -2.34 -40.79 14.73
N THR A 217 -1.52 -40.07 15.50
CA THR A 217 -0.59 -40.66 16.47
C THR A 217 -0.49 -39.81 17.74
N ASP A 218 -0.27 -40.46 18.88
CA ASP A 218 0.10 -39.79 20.14
C ASP A 218 1.62 -39.66 20.31
N MET A 219 2.42 -40.21 19.37
CA MET A 219 3.87 -40.12 19.41
C MET A 219 4.34 -38.67 19.24
N PRO A 220 5.37 -38.23 19.98
CA PRO A 220 5.86 -36.85 19.91
C PRO A 220 6.57 -36.58 18.57
N ILE A 221 6.38 -35.37 18.04
CA ILE A 221 6.88 -34.95 16.73
C ILE A 221 7.71 -33.69 16.87
N ASN A 222 8.97 -33.76 16.44
CA ASN A 222 9.87 -32.62 16.48
C ASN A 222 9.53 -31.59 15.38
N VAL A 223 8.82 -30.55 15.77
CA VAL A 223 8.39 -29.44 14.90
C VAL A 223 9.32 -28.22 14.88
N ASN A 224 10.49 -28.28 15.52
CA ASN A 224 11.39 -27.13 15.68
C ASN A 224 12.26 -26.84 14.43
N TYR A 225 11.61 -26.67 13.26
CA TYR A 225 12.24 -26.41 11.96
C TYR A 225 11.37 -25.51 11.06
N ASP A 226 12.03 -24.77 10.16
CA ASP A 226 11.42 -23.92 9.11
C ASP A 226 10.25 -23.03 9.58
N LEU A 227 9.00 -23.47 9.36
CA LEU A 227 7.77 -22.72 9.66
C LEU A 227 7.14 -23.09 11.00
N MET A 228 7.76 -24.00 11.76
CA MET A 228 7.38 -24.41 13.12
C MET A 228 5.87 -24.67 13.28
N PRO A 229 5.27 -25.62 12.54
CA PRO A 229 3.85 -25.96 12.69
C PRO A 229 3.59 -26.57 14.08
N PRO A 230 2.36 -26.56 14.59
CA PRO A 230 2.02 -27.19 15.88
C PRO A 230 2.27 -28.70 15.85
N GLU A 231 2.71 -29.28 16.97
CA GLU A 231 2.91 -30.72 17.12
C GLU A 231 1.59 -31.47 16.85
N LYS A 232 0.47 -30.96 17.38
CA LYS A 232 -0.86 -31.55 17.19
C LYS A 232 -1.36 -31.50 15.74
N VAL A 233 -0.89 -30.57 14.92
CA VAL A 233 -1.18 -30.55 13.46
C VAL A 233 -0.35 -31.62 12.75
N MET A 234 0.89 -31.85 13.17
CA MET A 234 1.73 -32.89 12.59
C MET A 234 1.33 -34.30 13.04
N GLN A 235 0.65 -34.43 14.18
CA GLN A 235 0.15 -35.71 14.73
C GLN A 235 -1.08 -36.27 14.01
N THR A 236 -1.71 -35.51 13.13
CA THR A 236 -2.82 -35.94 12.26
C THR A 236 -2.39 -35.97 10.80
N ALA A 237 -3.00 -36.84 10.00
CA ALA A 237 -2.81 -36.90 8.55
C ALA A 237 -3.98 -37.58 7.82
N VAL A 238 -3.97 -37.43 6.49
CA VAL A 238 -4.74 -38.23 5.55
C VAL A 238 -3.83 -39.10 4.69
N VAL A 239 -4.30 -40.31 4.37
CA VAL A 239 -3.58 -41.32 3.60
C VAL A 239 -4.41 -41.81 2.44
N GLY A 240 -3.83 -41.80 1.23
CA GLY A 240 -4.47 -42.30 0.02
C GLY A 240 -4.32 -43.82 -0.14
N MET A 241 -5.23 -44.60 0.45
CA MET A 241 -5.14 -46.07 0.48
C MET A 241 -5.09 -46.71 -0.92
N ASN A 242 -5.77 -46.10 -1.89
CA ASN A 242 -5.78 -46.52 -3.29
C ASN A 242 -4.51 -46.08 -4.08
N GLY A 243 -3.49 -45.57 -3.40
CA GLY A 243 -2.25 -45.09 -4.02
C GLY A 243 -2.31 -43.65 -4.54
N SER A 244 -3.36 -42.90 -4.22
CA SER A 244 -3.49 -41.49 -4.58
C SER A 244 -4.23 -40.67 -3.53
N LEU A 245 -3.78 -39.44 -3.32
CA LEU A 245 -4.56 -38.34 -2.77
C LEU A 245 -4.79 -37.35 -3.90
N SER A 246 -5.96 -36.73 -3.98
CA SER A 246 -6.26 -35.67 -4.95
C SER A 246 -7.23 -34.69 -4.31
N TYR A 247 -6.94 -33.41 -4.48
CA TYR A 247 -7.61 -32.30 -3.83
C TYR A 247 -7.84 -31.19 -4.83
N ARG A 248 -9.11 -30.79 -4.95
CA ARG A 248 -9.52 -29.63 -5.74
C ARG A 248 -10.19 -28.63 -4.80
N LEU A 249 -9.51 -27.49 -4.60
CA LEU A 249 -9.95 -26.45 -3.68
C LEU A 249 -10.50 -25.24 -4.44
N ASN A 250 -11.65 -24.70 -4.02
CA ASN A 250 -12.20 -23.44 -4.50
C ASN A 250 -11.77 -22.29 -3.58
N LEU A 251 -10.51 -21.86 -3.77
CA LEU A 251 -9.88 -20.79 -2.98
C LEU A 251 -10.16 -19.40 -3.56
N ASP A 252 -10.41 -18.43 -2.68
CA ASP A 252 -10.57 -17.04 -3.08
C ASP A 252 -9.32 -16.49 -3.78
N GLY A 253 -9.55 -15.90 -4.97
CA GLY A 253 -8.50 -15.34 -5.81
C GLY A 253 -7.67 -16.38 -6.59
N PHE A 254 -8.13 -17.63 -6.70
CA PHE A 254 -7.63 -18.62 -7.65
C PHE A 254 -8.64 -18.89 -8.78
N PRO A 255 -8.23 -19.23 -10.03
CA PRO A 255 -6.84 -19.32 -10.52
C PRO A 255 -6.08 -18.00 -10.40
N GLY A 256 -4.83 -18.08 -9.93
CA GLY A 256 -4.05 -16.90 -9.58
C GLY A 256 -2.56 -17.20 -9.40
N PHE A 257 -1.80 -16.20 -8.96
CA PHE A 257 -0.42 -16.36 -8.51
C PHE A 257 -0.40 -16.63 -7.00
N GLY A 258 0.27 -17.70 -6.57
CA GLY A 258 0.29 -18.09 -5.18
C GLY A 258 1.55 -18.84 -4.77
N TRP A 259 1.65 -19.05 -3.46
CA TRP A 259 2.70 -19.79 -2.78
C TRP A 259 2.05 -20.82 -1.85
N ALA A 260 2.47 -22.07 -1.97
CA ALA A 260 1.94 -23.16 -1.16
C ALA A 260 3.06 -23.92 -0.44
N TYR A 261 2.75 -24.41 0.76
CA TYR A 261 3.64 -25.19 1.60
C TYR A 261 2.91 -26.42 2.14
N ALA A 262 3.41 -27.62 1.80
CA ALA A 262 2.86 -28.88 2.29
C ALA A 262 3.74 -29.45 3.41
N TYR A 263 3.09 -29.96 4.45
CA TYR A 263 3.72 -30.47 5.66
C TYR A 263 3.58 -31.99 5.75
N PHE A 264 4.68 -32.65 6.08
CA PHE A 264 4.78 -34.11 6.14
C PHE A 264 5.49 -34.58 7.42
N ALA A 265 4.86 -35.50 8.14
CA ALA A 265 5.44 -36.33 9.19
C ALA A 265 4.90 -37.75 8.99
N GLU A 266 5.79 -38.74 8.93
CA GLU A 266 5.40 -40.15 8.89
C GLU A 266 4.93 -40.56 10.29
N ILE A 267 3.60 -40.66 10.46
CA ILE A 267 2.94 -40.90 11.75
C ILE A 267 2.29 -42.27 11.87
N GLU A 268 2.20 -43.03 10.77
CA GLU A 268 1.82 -44.44 10.87
C GLU A 268 3.06 -45.27 11.21
N ASP A 269 2.91 -46.29 12.08
CA ASP A 269 4.01 -47.17 12.52
C ASP A 269 4.85 -47.71 11.35
N GLN A 270 6.14 -47.98 11.60
CA GLN A 270 7.05 -48.54 10.60
C GLN A 270 6.59 -49.93 10.16
N ASP A 271 5.91 -49.94 9.01
CA ASP A 271 5.52 -51.16 8.32
C ASP A 271 6.77 -51.89 7.79
N PRO A 272 7.02 -53.16 8.18
CA PRO A 272 8.13 -53.95 7.66
C PRO A 272 8.09 -54.17 6.13
N THR A 273 6.99 -53.83 5.44
CA THR A 273 6.89 -53.94 3.97
C THR A 273 7.69 -52.91 3.17
N GLY A 274 8.22 -51.84 3.81
CA GLY A 274 9.16 -50.90 3.19
C GLY A 274 8.72 -49.43 3.18
N PRO A 275 9.37 -48.56 2.38
CA PRO A 275 9.21 -47.10 2.47
C PRO A 275 7.97 -46.53 1.75
N ARG A 276 7.39 -45.47 2.32
CA ARG A 276 6.44 -44.59 1.65
C ARG A 276 7.18 -43.69 0.65
N LYS A 277 6.74 -43.68 -0.61
CA LYS A 277 7.27 -42.85 -1.71
C LYS A 277 6.14 -42.47 -2.65
N PHE A 278 6.06 -41.18 -2.96
CA PHE A 278 5.03 -40.62 -3.83
C PHE A 278 5.57 -39.36 -4.52
N ILE A 279 4.94 -39.01 -5.65
CA ILE A 279 5.21 -37.77 -6.38
C ILE A 279 4.06 -36.78 -6.14
N LEU A 280 4.39 -35.49 -6.07
CA LEU A 280 3.41 -34.42 -6.23
C LEU A 280 2.96 -34.39 -7.70
N VAL A 281 1.65 -34.30 -7.90
CA VAL A 281 0.99 -34.12 -9.19
C VAL A 281 0.31 -32.76 -9.17
N LEU A 282 0.62 -31.94 -10.16
CA LEU A 282 -0.03 -30.64 -10.40
C LEU A 282 -0.89 -30.77 -11.67
N PRO A 283 -1.95 -29.95 -11.83
CA PRO A 283 -2.78 -29.94 -13.03
C PRO A 283 -1.95 -29.57 -14.26
N GLU A 284 -2.34 -30.08 -15.44
CA GLU A 284 -1.67 -29.77 -16.71
C GLU A 284 -1.77 -28.27 -17.09
N TYR A 285 -2.81 -27.59 -16.62
CA TYR A 285 -3.10 -26.17 -16.94
C TYR A 285 -3.31 -25.32 -15.67
N PRO A 286 -2.26 -25.07 -14.87
CA PRO A 286 -2.34 -24.34 -13.59
C PRO A 286 -2.71 -22.84 -13.73
N ASP A 287 -2.85 -22.35 -14.96
CA ASP A 287 -3.27 -20.98 -15.27
C ASP A 287 -4.79 -20.79 -15.29
N ILE A 288 -5.55 -21.86 -15.51
CA ILE A 288 -7.02 -21.84 -15.64
C ILE A 288 -7.73 -22.79 -14.68
N SER A 289 -7.03 -23.75 -14.06
CA SER A 289 -7.58 -24.59 -13.00
C SER A 289 -7.66 -23.83 -11.67
N ASN A 290 -8.72 -24.11 -10.91
CA ASN A 290 -8.75 -23.87 -9.46
C ASN A 290 -7.53 -24.50 -8.77
N ALA A 291 -7.28 -24.17 -7.50
CA ALA A 291 -6.17 -24.73 -6.74
C ALA A 291 -6.30 -26.26 -6.60
N GLU A 292 -5.63 -26.99 -7.48
CA GLU A 292 -5.68 -28.43 -7.60
C GLU A 292 -4.28 -29.02 -7.39
N PHE A 293 -4.20 -30.07 -6.59
CA PHE A 293 -2.98 -30.84 -6.37
C PHE A 293 -3.33 -32.26 -5.99
N GLY A 294 -2.44 -33.18 -6.31
CA GLY A 294 -2.54 -34.57 -5.89
C GLY A 294 -1.19 -35.14 -5.51
N PHE A 295 -1.22 -36.29 -4.86
CA PHE A 295 -0.04 -37.09 -4.60
C PHE A 295 -0.29 -38.48 -5.14
N LYS A 296 0.67 -39.05 -5.87
CA LYS A 296 0.55 -40.39 -6.48
C LYS A 296 1.68 -41.29 -6.01
N LYS A 297 1.31 -42.46 -5.50
CA LYS A 297 2.22 -43.53 -5.06
C LYS A 297 3.15 -43.94 -6.21
N THR A 298 4.44 -44.09 -5.92
CA THR A 298 5.40 -44.65 -6.88
C THR A 298 5.38 -46.18 -6.87
N SER A 299 5.86 -46.79 -7.96
CA SER A 299 5.89 -48.26 -8.11
C SER A 299 6.78 -48.97 -7.08
N ASP A 300 7.75 -48.26 -6.51
CA ASP A 300 8.72 -48.75 -5.53
C ASP A 300 8.36 -48.39 -4.07
N SER A 301 7.08 -48.07 -3.83
CA SER A 301 6.54 -47.83 -2.49
C SER A 301 5.64 -48.97 -1.98
N SER A 302 5.72 -49.24 -0.68
CA SER A 302 4.78 -50.08 0.06
C SER A 302 3.43 -49.38 0.27
N ARG A 303 3.43 -48.11 0.68
CA ARG A 303 2.25 -47.39 1.20
C ARG A 303 1.71 -46.32 0.25
N GLY A 304 0.48 -45.88 0.48
CA GLY A 304 -0.10 -44.74 -0.22
C GLY A 304 0.57 -43.40 0.17
N PRO A 305 0.32 -42.31 -0.58
CA PRO A 305 0.74 -40.97 -0.16
C PRO A 305 0.08 -40.57 1.17
N LEU A 306 0.76 -39.69 1.92
CA LEU A 306 0.33 -39.15 3.22
C LEU A 306 0.51 -37.62 3.21
N LEU A 307 -0.40 -36.89 3.84
CA LEU A 307 -0.34 -35.43 4.01
C LEU A 307 -0.84 -35.03 5.41
N ASN A 308 -0.10 -34.21 6.15
CA ASN A 308 -0.47 -33.78 7.51
C ASN A 308 -1.12 -32.39 7.51
N ALA A 309 -0.52 -31.45 6.76
CA ALA A 309 -1.00 -30.07 6.74
C ALA A 309 -0.65 -29.38 5.42
N MET A 310 -1.35 -28.29 5.09
CA MET A 310 -0.99 -27.44 3.95
C MET A 310 -1.36 -25.98 4.20
N GLU A 311 -0.47 -25.08 3.80
CA GLU A 311 -0.73 -23.65 3.72
C GLU A 311 -0.73 -23.21 2.27
N ILE A 312 -1.70 -22.38 1.89
CA ILE A 312 -1.83 -21.83 0.53
C ILE A 312 -2.10 -20.35 0.66
N ASN A 313 -1.32 -19.57 -0.06
CA ASN A 313 -1.34 -18.11 -0.03
C ASN A 313 -1.42 -17.59 -1.46
N LYS A 314 -2.22 -16.55 -1.69
CA LYS A 314 -2.20 -15.75 -2.90
C LYS A 314 -1.15 -14.65 -2.77
N TYR A 315 -0.38 -14.40 -3.81
CA TYR A 315 0.42 -13.17 -3.91
C TYR A 315 -0.52 -11.99 -4.20
N LEU A 316 -0.62 -11.06 -3.27
CA LEU A 316 -1.37 -9.81 -3.40
C LEU A 316 -0.39 -8.70 -3.77
N GLU A 317 -0.53 -8.14 -4.98
CA GLU A 317 0.34 -7.06 -5.45
C GLU A 317 0.17 -5.82 -4.57
N LYS A 318 1.29 -5.23 -4.15
CA LYS A 318 1.28 -4.01 -3.35
C LYS A 318 1.03 -2.81 -4.25
N ASN A 319 0.34 -1.82 -3.71
CA ASN A 319 0.36 -0.48 -4.27
C ASN A 319 1.45 0.37 -3.57
N ASP A 320 2.20 1.16 -4.32
CA ASP A 320 3.23 2.07 -3.80
C ASP A 320 2.66 3.34 -3.12
N GLY A 321 1.35 3.55 -3.20
CA GLY A 321 0.65 4.71 -2.67
C GLY A 321 0.73 5.93 -3.58
N SER A 322 -0.08 6.93 -3.28
CA SER A 322 -0.05 8.24 -3.96
C SER A 322 1.35 8.87 -3.93
N LEU A 323 1.59 9.81 -4.84
CA LEU A 323 2.82 10.62 -4.83
C LEU A 323 2.81 11.66 -3.69
N ASP A 324 1.62 12.12 -3.29
CA ASP A 324 1.44 13.24 -2.36
C ASP A 324 1.20 12.81 -0.89
N GLY A 325 1.15 11.50 -0.61
CA GLY A 325 0.84 10.95 0.72
C GLY A 325 1.72 11.49 1.85
N ASP A 326 3.04 11.51 1.67
CA ASP A 326 3.98 12.06 2.67
C ASP A 326 3.80 13.58 2.86
N VAL A 327 3.48 14.31 1.78
CA VAL A 327 3.29 15.76 1.80
C VAL A 327 2.03 16.12 2.59
N ILE A 328 0.91 15.45 2.31
CA ILE A 328 -0.37 15.74 2.95
C ILE A 328 -0.45 15.19 4.40
N SER A 329 0.28 14.11 4.71
CA SER A 329 0.43 13.61 6.08
C SER A 329 1.00 14.69 7.02
N GLY A 330 1.98 15.48 6.56
CA GLY A 330 2.51 16.62 7.31
C GLY A 330 1.51 17.75 7.54
N VAL A 331 0.53 17.92 6.63
CA VAL A 331 -0.55 18.92 6.77
C VAL A 331 -1.59 18.48 7.78
N ILE A 332 -1.98 17.20 7.76
CA ILE A 332 -2.96 16.61 8.69
C ILE A 332 -2.50 16.67 10.14
N LEU A 333 -1.20 16.54 10.41
CA LEU A 333 -0.65 16.65 11.77
C LEU A 333 -0.91 18.01 12.44
N LEU A 334 -1.16 19.08 11.66
CA LEU A 334 -1.54 20.40 12.19
C LEU A 334 -3.00 20.47 12.65
N TYR A 335 -3.83 19.53 12.19
CA TYR A 335 -5.27 19.45 12.43
C TYR A 335 -5.66 18.08 13.03
N SER A 336 -4.76 17.49 13.82
CA SER A 336 -4.87 16.11 14.32
C SER A 336 -6.04 15.84 15.28
N THR A 337 -6.88 16.83 15.57
CA THR A 337 -8.12 16.71 16.36
C THR A 337 -9.39 17.04 15.55
N ALA A 338 -9.27 17.38 14.27
CA ALA A 338 -10.40 17.75 13.41
C ALA A 338 -10.91 16.53 12.64
N ASP A 339 -12.24 16.32 12.61
CA ASP A 339 -12.86 15.09 12.10
C ASP A 339 -12.51 14.75 10.64
N TRP A 340 -12.38 15.76 9.80
CA TRP A 340 -12.04 15.58 8.38
C TRP A 340 -10.60 15.06 8.19
N ALA A 341 -9.71 15.31 9.15
CA ALA A 341 -8.28 14.97 9.05
C ALA A 341 -7.97 13.52 9.48
N GLN A 342 -8.98 12.74 9.88
CA GLN A 342 -8.79 11.42 10.52
C GLN A 342 -9.08 10.21 9.64
N GLU A 343 -9.45 10.41 8.37
CA GLU A 343 -9.75 9.30 7.45
C GLU A 343 -8.55 8.34 7.23
N GLY A 344 -7.33 8.84 7.41
CA GLY A 344 -6.11 8.05 7.57
C GLY A 344 -5.67 7.25 6.33
N GLY A 345 -4.55 6.53 6.46
CA GLY A 345 -3.95 5.79 5.34
C GLY A 345 -3.46 6.72 4.22
N ASP A 346 -3.54 6.25 2.97
CA ASP A 346 -3.17 7.04 1.79
C ASP A 346 -4.30 8.02 1.37
N PRO A 347 -4.01 9.24 0.87
CA PRO A 347 -5.03 10.22 0.48
C PRO A 347 -5.88 9.85 -0.74
N CYS A 348 -5.38 8.98 -1.62
CA CYS A 348 -6.03 8.63 -2.89
C CYS A 348 -6.50 7.17 -2.94
N LEU A 349 -5.88 6.28 -2.16
CA LEU A 349 -5.98 4.83 -2.34
C LEU A 349 -6.44 4.05 -1.09
N PRO A 350 -7.16 2.93 -1.27
CA PRO A 350 -7.77 2.48 -2.54
C PRO A 350 -8.94 3.38 -3.00
N VAL A 351 -9.46 4.19 -2.08
CA VAL A 351 -10.48 5.23 -2.31
C VAL A 351 -9.93 6.57 -1.77
N PRO A 352 -10.11 7.71 -2.47
CA PRO A 352 -9.70 9.01 -1.96
C PRO A 352 -10.43 9.41 -0.68
N TRP A 353 -9.80 10.28 0.13
CA TRP A 353 -10.49 10.92 1.26
C TRP A 353 -11.64 11.79 0.78
N SER A 354 -12.67 11.96 1.62
CA SER A 354 -13.92 12.66 1.25
C SER A 354 -13.76 14.14 0.82
N TRP A 355 -12.61 14.75 1.10
CA TRP A 355 -12.25 16.13 0.75
C TRP A 355 -11.10 16.22 -0.28
N VAL A 356 -10.67 15.10 -0.85
CA VAL A 356 -9.59 14.99 -1.83
C VAL A 356 -10.13 14.42 -3.15
N GLN A 357 -9.74 15.01 -4.27
CA GLN A 357 -9.85 14.36 -5.57
C GLN A 357 -8.45 14.07 -6.10
N CYS A 358 -8.26 12.86 -6.62
CA CYS A 358 -7.02 12.45 -7.27
C CYS A 358 -7.24 12.14 -8.76
N ASN A 359 -6.16 12.14 -9.53
CA ASN A 359 -6.19 11.67 -10.92
C ASN A 359 -6.27 10.13 -11.00
N SER A 360 -6.43 9.59 -12.21
CA SER A 360 -6.60 8.15 -12.46
C SER A 360 -5.30 7.43 -12.86
N ASP A 361 -4.15 8.01 -12.52
CA ASP A 361 -2.85 7.39 -12.81
C ASP A 361 -2.59 6.17 -11.91
N ALA A 362 -1.76 5.24 -12.38
CA ALA A 362 -1.37 4.06 -11.59
C ALA A 362 -0.73 4.41 -10.23
N ARG A 363 -0.07 5.57 -10.15
CA ARG A 363 0.39 6.19 -8.91
C ARG A 363 -0.22 7.60 -8.79
N PRO A 364 -1.37 7.74 -8.12
CA PRO A 364 -2.19 8.95 -8.24
C PRO A 364 -1.59 10.17 -7.54
N GLN A 365 -1.95 11.36 -8.07
CA GLN A 365 -1.67 12.67 -7.50
C GLN A 365 -2.97 13.37 -7.05
N ILE A 366 -2.86 14.22 -6.03
CA ILE A 366 -3.95 15.10 -5.58
C ILE A 366 -4.14 16.22 -6.61
N ILE A 367 -5.33 16.29 -7.21
CA ILE A 367 -5.71 17.33 -8.18
C ILE A 367 -6.65 18.38 -7.57
N LYS A 368 -7.40 18.04 -6.51
CA LYS A 368 -8.28 18.99 -5.82
C LYS A 368 -8.29 18.76 -4.32
N LEU A 369 -8.26 19.86 -3.57
CA LEU A 369 -8.48 19.89 -2.13
C LEU A 369 -9.72 20.72 -1.79
N SER A 370 -10.70 20.10 -1.12
CA SER A 370 -12.02 20.66 -0.79
C SER A 370 -12.16 20.89 0.72
N LEU A 371 -11.48 21.92 1.22
CA LEU A 371 -11.36 22.23 2.65
C LEU A 371 -12.11 23.51 3.07
N SER A 372 -13.06 23.96 2.25
CA SER A 372 -13.98 25.06 2.54
C SER A 372 -14.77 24.82 3.83
N SER A 373 -14.90 25.85 4.67
CA SER A 373 -15.73 25.83 5.89
C SER A 373 -15.44 24.66 6.86
N LYS A 374 -14.18 24.22 6.96
CA LYS A 374 -13.71 23.16 7.88
C LYS A 374 -13.20 23.68 9.24
N ASN A 375 -13.52 24.95 9.56
CA ASN A 375 -13.07 25.66 10.75
C ASN A 375 -11.54 25.64 10.93
N LEU A 376 -10.80 25.67 9.81
CA LEU A 376 -9.33 25.70 9.83
C LEU A 376 -8.83 27.00 10.45
N SER A 377 -7.77 26.91 11.23
CA SER A 377 -7.09 28.05 11.84
C SER A 377 -5.57 27.91 11.73
N GLY A 378 -4.83 28.90 12.21
CA GLY A 378 -3.38 29.01 11.97
C GLY A 378 -3.07 29.56 10.58
N THR A 379 -1.92 29.22 10.02
CA THR A 379 -1.48 29.67 8.69
C THR A 379 -1.80 28.62 7.62
N VAL A 380 -1.94 29.03 6.36
CA VAL A 380 -2.02 28.09 5.23
C VAL A 380 -0.74 27.23 5.20
N PRO A 381 -0.82 25.90 5.35
CA PRO A 381 0.38 25.07 5.50
C PRO A 381 1.26 25.05 4.25
N SER A 382 2.54 25.38 4.40
CA SER A 382 3.50 25.44 3.29
C SER A 382 3.74 24.09 2.60
N GLY A 383 3.37 22.97 3.23
CA GLY A 383 3.34 21.65 2.59
C GLY A 383 2.48 21.62 1.31
N LEU A 384 1.37 22.37 1.29
CA LEU A 384 0.45 22.43 0.14
C LEU A 384 1.13 22.97 -1.14
N THR A 385 2.15 23.81 -1.01
CA THR A 385 2.89 24.40 -2.15
C THR A 385 3.75 23.38 -2.93
N LYS A 386 3.87 22.15 -2.42
CA LYS A 386 4.62 21.05 -3.04
C LYS A 386 3.75 20.12 -3.90
N LEU A 387 2.43 20.31 -3.89
CA LEU A 387 1.48 19.48 -4.62
C LEU A 387 1.49 19.86 -6.12
N THR A 388 2.45 19.28 -6.85
CA THR A 388 2.74 19.65 -8.26
C THR A 388 1.54 19.45 -9.21
N GLY A 389 0.73 18.42 -8.95
CA GLY A 389 -0.49 18.08 -9.71
C GLY A 389 -1.76 18.80 -9.25
N LEU A 390 -1.71 19.65 -8.22
CA LEU A 390 -2.89 20.34 -7.69
C LEU A 390 -3.43 21.36 -8.71
N VAL A 391 -4.69 21.17 -9.13
CA VAL A 391 -5.43 22.02 -10.08
C VAL A 391 -6.36 22.98 -9.36
N GLU A 392 -7.01 22.53 -8.27
CA GLU A 392 -7.98 23.33 -7.51
C GLU A 392 -7.70 23.30 -6.01
N LEU A 393 -7.60 24.48 -5.38
CA LEU A 393 -7.42 24.63 -3.93
C LEU A 393 -8.58 25.43 -3.32
N TRP A 394 -9.36 24.78 -2.47
CA TRP A 394 -10.52 25.39 -1.80
C TRP A 394 -10.28 25.44 -0.28
N LEU A 395 -10.08 26.66 0.24
CA LEU A 395 -9.78 26.97 1.64
C LEU A 395 -10.66 28.09 2.21
N ASP A 396 -11.71 28.48 1.49
CA ASP A 396 -12.63 29.56 1.83
C ASP A 396 -13.48 29.30 3.10
N GLY A 397 -13.96 30.37 3.73
CA GLY A 397 -14.87 30.28 4.88
C GLY A 397 -14.23 29.68 6.14
N ASN A 398 -12.92 29.87 6.32
CA ASN A 398 -12.16 29.38 7.46
C ASN A 398 -11.64 30.55 8.34
N SER A 399 -10.85 30.24 9.37
CA SER A 399 -10.15 31.21 10.23
C SER A 399 -8.64 31.22 9.96
N LEU A 400 -8.22 31.05 8.70
CA LEU A 400 -6.81 31.04 8.32
C LEU A 400 -6.23 32.45 8.38
N THR A 401 -5.00 32.57 8.85
CA THR A 401 -4.28 33.81 9.17
C THR A 401 -2.90 33.85 8.51
N GLY A 402 -2.24 35.00 8.54
CA GLY A 402 -0.90 35.16 7.97
C GLY A 402 -0.89 35.30 6.44
N PRO A 403 0.30 35.30 5.81
CA PRO A 403 0.45 35.51 4.38
C PRO A 403 -0.01 34.32 3.54
N ILE A 404 -0.44 34.62 2.32
CA ILE A 404 -0.66 33.61 1.27
C ILE A 404 0.71 33.00 0.91
N PRO A 405 0.90 31.66 0.98
CA PRO A 405 2.14 31.01 0.61
C PRO A 405 2.51 31.17 -0.86
N ASP A 406 3.79 30.95 -1.19
CA ASP A 406 4.24 30.91 -2.59
C ASP A 406 3.87 29.57 -3.23
N PHE A 407 2.81 29.58 -4.05
CA PHE A 407 2.30 28.39 -4.73
C PHE A 407 3.05 28.00 -6.01
N THR A 408 4.18 28.64 -6.36
CA THR A 408 4.90 28.36 -7.63
C THR A 408 5.29 26.91 -7.89
N GLY A 409 5.37 26.05 -6.86
CA GLY A 409 5.55 24.60 -7.00
C GLY A 409 4.31 23.84 -7.52
N CYS A 410 3.11 24.38 -7.33
CA CYS A 410 1.85 23.83 -7.83
C CYS A 410 1.63 24.20 -9.30
N THR A 411 2.47 23.68 -10.19
CA THR A 411 2.49 24.09 -11.61
C THR A 411 1.18 23.83 -12.37
N ALA A 412 0.34 22.89 -11.89
CA ALA A 412 -0.97 22.59 -12.46
C ALA A 412 -2.10 23.53 -11.97
N LEU A 413 -1.85 24.45 -11.04
CA LEU A 413 -2.89 25.17 -10.30
C LEU A 413 -3.64 26.18 -11.18
N GLU A 414 -4.96 26.00 -11.28
CA GLU A 414 -5.88 26.78 -12.11
C GLU A 414 -6.81 27.68 -11.29
N ILE A 415 -7.30 27.19 -10.14
CA ILE A 415 -8.32 27.86 -9.30
C ILE A 415 -7.88 27.86 -7.83
N ILE A 416 -7.96 29.02 -7.18
CA ILE A 416 -7.68 29.20 -5.75
C ILE A 416 -8.84 29.96 -5.08
N HIS A 417 -9.47 29.34 -4.09
CA HIS A 417 -10.44 29.94 -3.17
C HIS A 417 -9.82 30.12 -1.77
N LEU A 418 -9.69 31.36 -1.33
CA LEU A 418 -9.13 31.80 -0.05
C LEU A 418 -10.01 32.86 0.64
N GLU A 419 -11.18 33.16 0.08
CA GLU A 419 -12.10 34.18 0.57
C GLU A 419 -12.68 33.87 1.96
N ASN A 420 -13.19 34.91 2.63
CA ASN A 420 -13.82 34.79 3.95
C ASN A 420 -12.89 34.11 4.97
N ASN A 421 -11.68 34.67 5.10
CA ASN A 421 -10.64 34.23 6.02
C ASN A 421 -10.02 35.45 6.74
N GLN A 422 -8.93 35.25 7.47
CA GLN A 422 -8.20 36.27 8.23
C GLN A 422 -6.77 36.46 7.70
N LEU A 423 -6.53 36.21 6.41
CA LEU A 423 -5.21 36.28 5.78
C LEU A 423 -4.70 37.73 5.73
N THR A 424 -3.41 37.91 5.92
CA THR A 424 -2.72 39.21 6.03
C THR A 424 -1.56 39.32 5.05
N GLY A 425 -0.92 40.50 4.98
CA GLY A 425 0.21 40.74 4.06
C GLY A 425 -0.23 41.08 2.64
N GLU A 426 0.71 41.00 1.70
CA GLU A 426 0.48 41.37 0.29
C GLU A 426 0.04 40.18 -0.56
N LEU A 427 -0.57 40.46 -1.72
CA LEU A 427 -0.77 39.45 -2.76
C LEU A 427 0.59 39.06 -3.38
N PRO A 428 1.06 37.81 -3.27
CA PRO A 428 2.39 37.43 -3.77
C PRO A 428 2.52 37.67 -5.29
N PRO A 429 3.53 38.45 -5.74
CA PRO A 429 3.78 38.64 -7.18
C PRO A 429 4.07 37.32 -7.92
N SER A 430 4.52 36.29 -7.21
CA SER A 430 4.80 34.96 -7.75
C SER A 430 3.56 34.24 -8.31
N LEU A 431 2.35 34.65 -7.92
CA LEU A 431 1.10 34.16 -8.51
C LEU A 431 1.01 34.45 -10.02
N LEU A 432 1.71 35.47 -10.52
CA LEU A 432 1.83 35.73 -11.96
C LEU A 432 2.62 34.62 -12.71
N ASN A 433 3.53 33.94 -12.02
CA ASN A 433 4.42 32.93 -12.58
C ASN A 433 3.75 31.57 -12.75
N LEU A 434 2.64 31.31 -12.04
CA LEU A 434 1.85 30.09 -12.22
C LEU A 434 1.30 30.02 -13.65
N PRO A 435 1.64 29.00 -14.45
CA PRO A 435 1.35 29.03 -15.89
C PRO A 435 -0.16 28.97 -16.18
N ASN A 436 -0.90 28.17 -15.40
CA ASN A 436 -2.30 27.81 -15.66
C ASN A 436 -3.32 28.56 -14.78
N LEU A 437 -2.87 29.37 -13.81
CA LEU A 437 -3.77 30.08 -12.89
C LEU A 437 -4.69 31.01 -13.66
N ARG A 438 -6.00 30.75 -13.56
CA ARG A 438 -7.07 31.54 -14.20
C ARG A 438 -8.02 32.22 -13.21
N GLU A 439 -8.15 31.71 -12.00
CA GLU A 439 -9.11 32.21 -11.01
C GLU A 439 -8.49 32.30 -9.61
N LEU A 440 -8.69 33.44 -8.95
CA LEU A 440 -8.20 33.72 -7.60
C LEU A 440 -9.24 34.53 -6.82
N TYR A 441 -9.81 33.91 -5.80
CA TYR A 441 -10.80 34.51 -4.91
C TYR A 441 -10.15 34.73 -3.54
N VAL A 442 -10.03 36.00 -3.14
CA VAL A 442 -9.39 36.42 -1.87
C VAL A 442 -10.23 37.46 -1.12
N GLN A 443 -11.48 37.67 -1.54
CA GLN A 443 -12.38 38.65 -0.93
C GLN A 443 -12.61 38.39 0.57
N ASN A 444 -12.92 39.45 1.32
CA ASN A 444 -13.16 39.39 2.77
C ASN A 444 -11.99 38.74 3.54
N ASN A 445 -10.81 39.34 3.41
CA ASN A 445 -9.59 39.05 4.18
C ASN A 445 -8.99 40.36 4.72
N MET A 446 -7.81 40.29 5.36
CA MET A 446 -7.05 41.43 5.86
C MET A 446 -5.79 41.71 5.00
N LEU A 447 -5.85 41.43 3.69
CA LEU A 447 -4.74 41.69 2.77
C LEU A 447 -4.51 43.20 2.57
N SER A 448 -3.29 43.54 2.22
CA SER A 448 -2.81 44.92 2.12
C SER A 448 -1.83 45.12 0.95
N GLY A 449 -1.41 46.37 0.73
CA GLY A 449 -0.43 46.71 -0.31
C GLY A 449 -1.06 46.87 -1.70
N THR A 450 -0.21 46.78 -2.73
CA THR A 450 -0.61 47.00 -4.12
C THR A 450 -0.82 45.70 -4.87
N ILE A 451 -1.93 45.59 -5.61
CA ILE A 451 -2.21 44.46 -6.51
C ILE A 451 -1.09 44.35 -7.58
N PRO A 452 -0.46 43.17 -7.77
CA PRO A 452 0.62 42.97 -8.73
C PRO A 452 0.24 43.36 -10.16
N SER A 453 1.09 44.18 -10.81
CA SER A 453 0.78 44.74 -12.12
C SER A 453 0.62 43.67 -13.19
N GLY A 454 -0.60 43.56 -13.76
CA GLY A 454 -0.93 42.62 -14.82
C GLY A 454 -1.73 41.39 -14.37
N ILE A 455 -1.92 41.16 -13.07
CA ILE A 455 -2.66 39.99 -12.57
C ILE A 455 -4.09 39.95 -13.11
N ASN A 456 -4.81 41.08 -13.06
CA ASN A 456 -6.16 41.27 -13.62
C ASN A 456 -6.28 41.10 -15.16
N ARG A 457 -5.18 40.83 -15.88
CA ARG A 457 -5.19 40.51 -17.32
C ARG A 457 -5.03 39.02 -17.61
N LYS A 458 -4.53 38.25 -16.65
CA LYS A 458 -4.25 36.81 -16.76
C LYS A 458 -5.21 35.99 -15.87
N VAL A 459 -5.56 36.54 -14.72
CA VAL A 459 -6.33 35.88 -13.65
C VAL A 459 -7.59 36.69 -13.38
N THR A 460 -8.74 36.02 -13.30
CA THR A 460 -9.97 36.54 -12.72
C THR A 460 -9.77 36.69 -11.22
N LEU A 461 -9.52 37.92 -10.76
CA LEU A 461 -9.25 38.23 -9.36
C LEU A 461 -10.46 38.89 -8.70
N ASN A 462 -10.98 38.29 -7.63
CA ASN A 462 -11.88 38.97 -6.69
C ASN A 462 -11.15 39.29 -5.38
N TYR A 463 -10.97 40.57 -5.09
CA TYR A 463 -10.23 41.06 -3.93
C TYR A 463 -11.06 41.99 -3.02
N SER A 464 -12.37 42.07 -3.25
CA SER A 464 -13.29 42.93 -2.49
C SER A 464 -13.24 42.71 -0.96
N GLY A 465 -13.60 43.70 -0.16
CA GLY A 465 -13.57 43.60 1.32
C GLY A 465 -12.17 43.72 1.96
N ASN A 466 -11.08 43.60 1.21
CA ASN A 466 -9.72 43.85 1.72
C ASN A 466 -9.43 45.36 1.78
N ILE A 467 -9.69 45.99 2.93
CA ILE A 467 -9.68 47.46 3.09
C ILE A 467 -8.36 48.12 2.65
N ASN A 468 -7.22 47.45 2.85
CA ASN A 468 -5.89 48.02 2.59
C ASN A 468 -5.27 47.58 1.24
N LEU A 469 -5.94 46.71 0.48
CA LEU A 469 -5.47 46.17 -0.80
C LEU A 469 -6.03 47.00 -1.96
N HIS A 470 -5.16 47.56 -2.80
CA HIS A 470 -5.57 48.53 -3.81
C HIS A 470 -4.81 48.35 -5.14
N GLU A 471 -5.41 48.78 -6.26
CA GLU A 471 -4.67 48.87 -7.52
C GLU A 471 -3.57 49.93 -7.39
N GLY A 472 -2.35 49.61 -7.83
CA GLY A 472 -1.25 50.56 -7.86
C GLY A 472 -1.59 51.78 -8.72
N ALA A 473 -1.45 52.98 -8.17
CA ALA A 473 -1.82 54.21 -8.86
C ALA A 473 -1.12 54.32 -10.23
N ARG A 474 -1.89 54.57 -11.31
CA ARG A 474 -1.39 54.75 -12.69
C ARG A 474 -0.60 56.05 -12.86
N ARG A 475 0.55 56.17 -12.17
CA ARG A 475 1.39 57.38 -12.10
C ARG A 475 2.14 57.72 -13.41
N GLY A 476 1.94 56.92 -14.47
CA GLY A 476 2.58 57.09 -15.78
C GLY A 476 1.97 58.15 -16.71
N ARG A 477 0.70 58.56 -16.55
CA ARG A 477 0.05 59.51 -17.48
C ARG A 477 0.26 61.00 -17.16
N HIS A 478 0.32 61.38 -15.89
CA HIS A 478 0.53 62.79 -15.53
C HIS A 478 1.98 63.27 -15.72
N MET A 479 2.99 62.42 -15.46
CA MET A 479 4.39 62.79 -15.70
C MET A 479 4.69 63.02 -17.19
N GLY A 480 4.12 62.21 -18.09
CA GLY A 480 4.28 62.42 -19.54
C GLY A 480 3.70 63.75 -20.02
N ILE A 481 2.58 64.20 -19.44
CA ILE A 481 1.97 65.50 -19.77
C ILE A 481 2.79 66.66 -19.19
N ILE A 482 3.30 66.55 -17.95
CA ILE A 482 4.12 67.58 -17.31
C ILE A 482 5.48 67.73 -18.01
N ILE A 483 6.12 66.63 -18.40
CA ILE A 483 7.34 66.63 -19.21
C ILE A 483 7.04 67.16 -20.63
N GLY A 484 5.93 66.75 -21.24
CA GLY A 484 5.52 67.24 -22.56
C GLY A 484 5.27 68.76 -22.60
N LEU A 485 4.64 69.33 -21.57
CA LEU A 485 4.42 70.78 -21.44
C LEU A 485 5.72 71.56 -21.20
N SER A 486 6.62 71.03 -20.36
CA SER A 486 7.90 71.70 -20.08
C SER A 486 8.89 71.59 -21.25
N VAL A 487 8.94 70.46 -21.96
CA VAL A 487 9.70 70.32 -23.21
C VAL A 487 9.08 71.16 -24.33
N GLY A 488 7.75 71.23 -24.44
CA GLY A 488 7.07 72.10 -25.40
C GLY A 488 7.39 73.58 -25.20
N ALA A 489 7.35 74.05 -23.95
CA ALA A 489 7.76 75.41 -23.59
C ALA A 489 9.26 75.66 -23.86
N ALA A 490 10.12 74.70 -23.55
CA ALA A 490 11.55 74.78 -23.86
C ALA A 490 11.83 74.82 -25.37
N VAL A 491 11.11 74.04 -26.18
CA VAL A 491 11.24 74.07 -27.65
C VAL A 491 10.70 75.38 -28.24
N LEU A 492 9.65 75.98 -27.67
CA LEU A 492 9.19 77.32 -28.07
C LEU A 492 10.18 78.43 -27.70
N LEU A 493 10.84 78.33 -26.54
CA LEU A 493 11.95 79.21 -26.17
C LEU A 493 13.18 79.00 -27.06
N ILE A 494 13.54 77.75 -27.36
CA ILE A 494 14.67 77.45 -28.25
C ILE A 494 14.38 77.88 -29.68
N THR A 495 13.16 77.72 -30.21
CA THR A 495 12.82 78.16 -31.57
C THR A 495 12.73 79.68 -31.71
N THR A 496 12.34 80.41 -30.65
CA THR A 496 12.43 81.89 -30.64
C THR A 496 13.87 82.38 -30.52
N ILE A 497 14.69 81.76 -29.66
CA ILE A 497 16.14 82.02 -29.57
C ILE A 497 16.87 81.66 -30.88
N VAL A 498 16.54 80.53 -31.50
CA VAL A 498 17.12 80.10 -32.78
C VAL A 498 16.64 80.97 -33.93
N SER A 499 15.39 81.46 -33.94
CA SER A 499 14.96 82.48 -34.92
C SER A 499 15.76 83.78 -34.76
N TYR A 500 16.01 84.21 -33.53
CA TYR A 500 16.85 85.37 -33.22
C TYR A 500 18.32 85.18 -33.64
N LEU A 501 18.87 83.97 -33.48
CA LEU A 501 20.25 83.65 -33.88
C LEU A 501 20.41 83.33 -35.38
N LEU A 502 19.35 82.85 -36.07
CA LEU A 502 19.34 82.64 -37.52
C LEU A 502 19.18 83.95 -38.30
N MET A 503 18.66 85.02 -37.68
CA MET A 503 18.80 86.39 -38.18
C MET A 503 20.27 86.89 -38.16
N GLN A 504 21.22 86.17 -37.55
CA GLN A 504 22.59 86.63 -37.33
C GLN A 504 23.72 85.84 -38.04
N LYS A 505 23.45 84.81 -38.86
CA LYS A 505 24.54 84.09 -39.59
C LYS A 505 24.27 83.87 -41.07
N GLY A 506 24.90 84.72 -41.90
CA GLY A 506 24.97 84.54 -43.34
C GLY A 506 26.24 83.80 -43.82
N LYS A 507 26.07 83.06 -44.93
CA LYS A 507 27.08 82.44 -45.83
C LYS A 507 27.73 81.10 -45.35
N LYS A 508 27.42 79.96 -46.00
CA LYS A 508 28.04 79.31 -47.22
C LYS A 508 29.18 78.34 -46.82
N ARG A 509 29.45 77.16 -47.43
CA ARG A 509 28.87 76.34 -48.55
C ARG A 509 29.51 74.90 -48.53
N HIS A 510 28.75 73.85 -48.90
CA HIS A 510 29.00 72.61 -49.72
C HIS A 510 30.43 71.97 -49.94
N PRO A 511 30.57 70.71 -50.48
CA PRO A 511 29.83 69.43 -50.29
C PRO A 511 30.75 68.13 -50.41
N GLU A 512 30.15 66.97 -50.78
CA GLU A 512 30.72 65.67 -51.32
C GLU A 512 31.32 64.63 -50.33
N GLN A 513 30.72 63.42 -50.18
CA GLN A 513 30.92 62.10 -50.87
C GLN A 513 32.02 61.22 -50.19
N GLU A 514 32.00 59.88 -50.05
CA GLU A 514 31.46 58.74 -50.83
C GLU A 514 31.41 57.38 -50.02
N GLN A 515 30.65 56.38 -50.52
CA GLN A 515 30.82 54.89 -50.55
C GLN A 515 30.89 53.92 -49.30
N LEU A 516 30.63 52.63 -49.63
CA LEU A 516 30.53 51.33 -48.87
C LEU A 516 31.86 50.50 -49.09
N PRO A 517 32.05 49.19 -48.76
CA PRO A 517 31.35 48.21 -47.89
C PRO A 517 32.27 47.26 -47.02
N ASP A 518 31.65 46.23 -46.41
CA ASP A 518 32.09 44.82 -46.27
C ASP A 518 32.91 44.21 -45.09
N SER A 519 32.51 42.95 -44.79
CA SER A 519 33.26 41.76 -44.34
C SER A 519 33.11 41.18 -42.90
N LEU A 520 32.90 39.86 -42.88
CA LEU A 520 32.94 38.83 -41.80
C LEU A 520 34.41 38.31 -41.63
N PRO A 521 34.83 37.37 -40.71
CA PRO A 521 34.05 36.22 -40.20
C PRO A 521 34.39 35.52 -38.83
N VAL A 522 33.52 34.57 -38.44
CA VAL A 522 33.74 33.20 -37.89
C VAL A 522 34.78 32.93 -36.77
N GLN A 523 34.34 32.26 -35.67
CA GLN A 523 34.95 30.99 -35.23
C GLN A 523 33.95 30.04 -34.51
N ARG A 524 34.29 28.73 -34.48
CA ARG A 524 33.47 27.57 -34.10
C ARG A 524 34.26 26.68 -33.13
N VAL A 525 33.60 26.00 -32.18
CA VAL A 525 34.19 24.92 -31.33
C VAL A 525 33.26 23.69 -31.31
N ILE A 526 33.81 22.48 -31.21
CA ILE A 526 33.14 21.17 -31.37
C ILE A 526 33.64 20.14 -30.31
N SER A 527 32.75 19.27 -29.81
CA SER A 527 33.02 17.96 -29.14
C SER A 527 33.77 17.96 -27.77
N THR A 528 33.77 16.92 -26.92
CA THR A 528 33.70 15.45 -27.13
C THR A 528 32.96 14.64 -26.04
N LEU A 529 32.58 13.40 -26.39
CA LEU A 529 32.19 12.27 -25.50
C LEU A 529 33.38 11.73 -24.65
N ASN A 530 33.08 10.89 -23.65
CA ASN A 530 33.68 9.55 -23.49
C ASN A 530 33.01 8.70 -22.37
N ASP A 531 32.87 7.39 -22.61
CA ASP A 531 32.42 6.33 -21.68
C ASP A 531 33.60 5.58 -21.02
N ALA A 532 33.36 4.91 -19.88
CA ALA A 532 34.21 3.86 -19.29
C ALA A 532 33.40 3.00 -18.26
N PRO A 533 33.86 1.83 -17.78
CA PRO A 533 33.22 0.55 -18.10
C PRO A 533 32.66 -0.25 -16.90
N GLY A 534 31.91 -1.32 -17.19
CA GLY A 534 31.28 -2.18 -16.18
C GLY A 534 32.19 -3.25 -15.57
N GLU A 535 31.84 -3.69 -14.35
CA GLU A 535 32.51 -4.77 -13.62
C GLU A 535 32.05 -6.16 -14.11
N ALA A 536 33.01 -7.07 -14.29
CA ALA A 536 32.76 -8.43 -14.78
C ALA A 536 32.57 -9.44 -13.63
N ALA A 537 31.59 -10.34 -13.77
CA ALA A 537 31.42 -11.45 -12.85
C ALA A 537 32.49 -12.54 -13.07
N HIS A 538 33.11 -13.02 -11.99
CA HIS A 538 34.00 -14.17 -12.02
C HIS A 538 33.19 -15.47 -12.10
N CYS A 539 33.39 -16.26 -13.16
CA CYS A 539 32.82 -17.61 -13.26
C CYS A 539 33.79 -18.66 -12.72
N PHE A 540 33.29 -19.55 -11.86
CA PHE A 540 33.98 -20.79 -11.47
C PHE A 540 33.78 -21.87 -12.53
N THR A 541 34.77 -22.73 -12.70
CA THR A 541 34.70 -23.89 -13.59
C THR A 541 33.96 -25.07 -12.93
N SER A 542 33.44 -26.00 -13.75
CA SER A 542 32.74 -27.19 -13.24
C SER A 542 33.59 -28.05 -12.32
N LEU A 543 34.92 -28.11 -12.52
CA LEU A 543 35.83 -28.87 -11.66
C LEU A 543 36.00 -28.24 -10.27
N GLU A 544 36.05 -26.91 -10.18
CA GLU A 544 36.19 -26.20 -8.90
C GLU A 544 34.96 -26.39 -8.00
N ILE A 545 33.79 -26.59 -8.60
CA ILE A 545 32.53 -26.88 -7.89
C ILE A 545 32.44 -28.36 -7.47
N GLU A 546 32.96 -29.30 -8.28
CA GLU A 546 33.06 -30.72 -7.91
C GLU A 546 34.05 -30.97 -6.76
N ASP A 547 35.19 -30.27 -6.69
CA ASP A 547 36.16 -30.45 -5.59
C ASP A 547 35.63 -29.89 -4.25
N ALA A 548 34.81 -28.83 -4.32
CA ALA A 548 34.15 -28.25 -3.15
C ALA A 548 33.06 -29.19 -2.56
N THR A 549 32.36 -29.95 -3.39
CA THR A 549 31.26 -30.83 -2.95
C THR A 549 31.72 -32.18 -2.39
N LYS A 550 32.92 -32.66 -2.74
CA LYS A 550 33.48 -33.94 -2.25
C LYS A 550 33.97 -33.94 -0.79
N LYS A 551 33.90 -32.81 -0.07
CA LYS A 551 34.45 -32.65 1.30
C LYS A 551 33.45 -32.82 2.46
N PHE A 552 32.20 -33.18 2.20
CA PHE A 552 31.19 -33.41 3.25
C PHE A 552 30.88 -34.90 3.48
N GLU A 553 31.77 -35.58 4.21
CA GLU A 553 31.47 -36.91 4.75
C GLU A 553 30.55 -36.87 5.99
N MET A 554 29.75 -37.92 6.13
CA MET A 554 28.66 -38.03 7.10
C MET A 554 29.14 -38.71 8.39
N LYS A 555 28.87 -38.10 9.57
CA LYS A 555 29.10 -38.75 10.87
C LYS A 555 27.88 -38.71 11.79
N ASN A 556 27.52 -39.91 12.25
CA ASN A 556 26.66 -40.27 13.38
C ASN A 556 25.14 -40.03 13.31
N ARG A 557 24.46 -40.92 14.05
CA ARG A 557 23.04 -41.26 13.97
C ARG A 557 22.17 -40.30 14.80
N LEU A 558 21.12 -39.78 14.18
CA LEU A 558 19.90 -39.23 14.79
C LEU A 558 18.84 -39.16 13.67
N TRP A 559 17.56 -39.37 14.00
CA TRP A 559 16.47 -39.31 13.02
C TRP A 559 16.37 -37.89 12.45
N ARG A 560 16.38 -37.75 11.11
CA ARG A 560 16.37 -36.45 10.41
C ARG A 560 15.04 -36.21 9.71
N PHE A 561 14.45 -35.04 9.96
CA PHE A 561 13.34 -34.50 9.18
C PHE A 561 13.80 -34.05 7.79
N TRP A 562 12.94 -34.23 6.78
CA TRP A 562 13.22 -33.86 5.39
C TRP A 562 12.38 -32.65 4.98
N SER A 563 12.91 -31.47 5.27
CA SER A 563 12.65 -30.26 4.48
C SER A 563 13.77 -30.17 3.44
N CYS A 564 13.47 -30.01 2.16
CA CYS A 564 14.48 -30.00 1.10
C CYS A 564 14.50 -28.65 0.35
N VAL A 565 15.04 -28.56 -0.86
CA VAL A 565 14.98 -27.35 -1.72
C VAL A 565 14.74 -27.76 -3.18
N LEU A 566 14.05 -26.93 -3.97
CA LEU A 566 14.23 -26.86 -5.43
C LEU A 566 14.30 -25.39 -5.89
N TRP A 567 15.29 -25.11 -6.74
CA TRP A 567 15.49 -23.87 -7.47
C TRP A 567 16.26 -24.21 -8.76
N LYS A 568 15.72 -23.85 -9.91
CA LYS A 568 16.53 -23.53 -11.10
C LYS A 568 15.67 -22.75 -12.08
N ASN A 569 16.16 -21.59 -12.50
CA ASN A 569 15.63 -20.87 -13.64
C ASN A 569 16.79 -20.62 -14.60
N GLU A 570 16.67 -21.09 -15.84
CA GLU A 570 17.31 -20.44 -16.99
C GLU A 570 16.70 -21.00 -18.29
N ARG A 571 16.17 -20.10 -19.13
CA ARG A 571 15.71 -20.44 -20.48
C ARG A 571 16.91 -20.49 -21.42
N TRP A 572 17.15 -21.64 -22.05
CA TRP A 572 17.82 -21.69 -23.36
C TRP A 572 17.11 -22.71 -24.27
N LYS A 573 16.88 -22.33 -25.52
CA LYS A 573 16.28 -23.20 -26.54
C LYS A 573 17.36 -24.05 -27.20
N GLY A 574 17.19 -25.37 -27.20
CA GLY A 574 18.01 -26.30 -27.98
C GLY A 574 17.43 -27.71 -27.94
N ASN A 575 17.09 -28.28 -29.10
CA ASN A 575 16.68 -29.67 -29.21
C ASN A 575 17.89 -30.61 -29.09
N CYS A 576 17.78 -31.70 -28.32
CA CYS A 576 18.34 -33.01 -28.71
C CYS A 576 17.79 -34.20 -27.89
N SER A 577 17.69 -35.32 -28.60
CA SER A 577 17.34 -36.72 -28.30
C SER A 577 17.32 -37.29 -26.88
N GLU A 578 16.47 -38.32 -26.71
CA GLU A 578 16.52 -39.33 -25.65
C GLU A 578 17.90 -39.99 -25.49
N SER A 579 18.33 -40.18 -24.24
CA SER A 579 19.01 -41.41 -23.82
C SER A 579 18.87 -41.60 -22.31
N SER A 580 18.74 -42.86 -21.88
CA SER A 580 18.54 -43.27 -20.50
C SER A 580 19.68 -42.87 -19.56
N ASN A 581 19.35 -42.35 -18.38
CA ASN A 581 19.96 -42.80 -17.12
C ASN A 581 19.12 -42.40 -15.89
N GLN A 582 18.88 -43.36 -15.00
CA GLN A 582 18.20 -43.12 -13.72
C GLN A 582 19.17 -42.48 -12.71
N GLN A 583 18.82 -41.33 -12.13
CA GLN A 583 19.40 -40.87 -10.86
C GLN A 583 18.31 -40.28 -9.95
N PHE A 584 18.39 -40.63 -8.67
CA PHE A 584 17.44 -40.25 -7.62
C PHE A 584 17.70 -38.83 -7.10
N LEU A 585 16.65 -38.01 -6.98
CA LEU A 585 16.65 -36.81 -6.13
C LEU A 585 15.26 -36.59 -5.51
N SER A 586 15.14 -36.75 -4.18
CA SER A 586 13.95 -36.35 -3.41
C SER A 586 14.07 -34.87 -2.99
N GLY A 587 13.33 -33.98 -3.67
CA GLY A 587 13.40 -32.52 -3.55
C GLY A 587 12.22 -31.86 -2.80
N LYS A 588 12.30 -30.54 -2.50
CA LYS A 588 11.11 -29.78 -2.04
C LYS A 588 10.21 -29.57 -3.25
N ALA A 589 8.91 -29.77 -3.08
CA ALA A 589 7.96 -28.98 -3.84
C ALA A 589 8.06 -27.51 -3.35
N ARG A 590 8.78 -26.67 -4.10
CA ARG A 590 8.46 -25.23 -4.17
C ARG A 590 7.74 -25.03 -5.48
N VAL A 591 6.43 -24.81 -5.42
CA VAL A 591 5.67 -24.42 -6.60
C VAL A 591 5.87 -22.92 -6.77
N PHE A 592 6.71 -22.55 -7.74
CA PHE A 592 6.72 -21.21 -8.30
C PHE A 592 5.77 -21.21 -9.50
N LYS A 593 4.97 -20.17 -9.61
CA LYS A 593 4.34 -19.75 -10.86
C LYS A 593 5.15 -18.59 -11.43
#